data_AF-A0A2M6YJS7-F1
#
_entry.id   AF-A0A2M6YJS7-F1
#
_cell.length_a   1.000
_cell.length_b   1.000
_cell.length_c   1.000
_cell.angle_alpha   90.00
_cell.angle_beta   90.00
_cell.angle_gamma   90.00
#
_symmetry.space_group_name_H-M   'P 1'
#
loop_
_entity.id
_entity.type
_entity.pdbx_description
1 polymer ?
#
loop_
_entity_poly.entity_id
_entity_poly.type
_entity_poly.pdbx_seq_one_letter_code
_entity_poly.pdbx_strand_id
1 'polypeptide(L)'
;MAPIRFMQTTKKAVQLVRHFGPGWVCFRLVHALRARAGGLRRGMPAQEWREQPLKGLLKDPALAEPRAYLDYRHAHAPVFFFEPARRRDYSSFFAQWDAEAGSPVALAESLRQGKLRYFARVDGEVGFPPDWHGNPFSGVRAPVDLHWSRIGDFGFGDIKVIWEPNRFGFAYDLVRAYRRTGDER
;
A
#
# COMPACT_ATOMS: atom_id res chain seq x y z
N MET A 1 6.49 -45.29 8.74
CA MET A 1 6.34 -43.86 9.12
C MET A 1 5.52 -43.00 8.13
N ALA A 2 4.90 -43.58 7.10
CA ALA A 2 4.00 -42.88 6.15
C ALA A 2 2.50 -42.77 6.53
N PRO A 3 1.87 -43.70 7.29
CA PRO A 3 0.40 -43.74 7.41
C PRO A 3 -0.18 -42.59 8.26
N ILE A 4 0.58 -42.09 9.24
CA ILE A 4 0.15 -41.02 10.15
C ILE A 4 -0.01 -39.68 9.42
N ARG A 5 0.90 -39.36 8.48
CA ARG A 5 0.86 -38.13 7.67
C ARG A 5 -0.33 -38.11 6.70
N PHE A 6 -0.69 -39.27 6.16
CA PHE A 6 -1.82 -39.43 5.24
C PHE A 6 -3.15 -39.16 5.96
N MET A 7 -3.39 -39.80 7.12
CA MET A 7 -4.60 -39.58 7.91
C MET A 7 -4.79 -38.12 8.36
N GLN A 8 -3.70 -37.41 8.68
CA GLN A 8 -3.76 -35.99 9.04
C GLN A 8 -4.16 -35.11 7.84
N THR A 9 -3.72 -35.46 6.64
CA THR A 9 -4.04 -34.72 5.41
C THR A 9 -5.51 -34.89 5.02
N THR A 10 -6.04 -36.12 5.12
CA THR A 10 -7.45 -36.40 4.82
C THR A 10 -8.38 -35.70 5.82
N LYS A 11 -8.05 -35.72 7.11
CA LYS A 11 -8.82 -34.99 8.14
C LYS A 11 -8.85 -33.48 7.88
N LYS A 12 -7.72 -32.88 7.52
CA LYS A 12 -7.64 -31.46 7.14
C LYS A 12 -8.47 -31.16 5.90
N ALA A 13 -8.44 -32.00 4.88
CA ALA A 13 -9.24 -31.82 3.67
C ALA A 13 -10.74 -31.85 3.96
N VAL A 14 -11.20 -32.80 4.79
CA VAL A 14 -12.60 -32.87 5.24
C VAL A 14 -12.99 -31.62 6.03
N GLN A 15 -12.13 -31.15 6.94
CA GLN A 15 -12.38 -29.91 7.69
C GLN A 15 -12.45 -28.68 6.77
N LEU A 16 -11.58 -28.58 5.76
CA LEU A 16 -11.60 -27.48 4.81
C LEU A 16 -12.91 -27.46 4.00
N VAL A 17 -13.35 -28.61 3.49
CA VAL A 17 -14.62 -28.70 2.76
C VAL A 17 -15.81 -28.40 3.67
N ARG A 18 -15.79 -28.91 4.92
CA ARG A 18 -16.87 -28.69 5.89
C ARG A 18 -17.03 -27.22 6.27
N HIS A 19 -15.94 -26.49 6.47
CA HIS A 19 -15.98 -25.12 6.99
C HIS A 19 -15.99 -24.05 5.89
N PHE A 20 -15.31 -24.27 4.77
CA PHE A 20 -15.21 -23.29 3.68
C PHE A 20 -16.05 -23.66 2.44
N GLY A 21 -16.58 -24.89 2.38
CA GLY A 21 -17.34 -25.39 1.26
C GLY A 21 -16.47 -25.92 0.10
N PRO A 22 -17.00 -26.83 -0.73
CA PRO A 22 -16.26 -27.43 -1.83
C PRO A 22 -15.85 -26.43 -2.91
N GLY A 23 -16.67 -25.39 -3.17
CA GLY A 23 -16.36 -24.36 -4.15
C GLY A 23 -15.09 -23.56 -3.79
N TRP A 24 -14.94 -23.17 -2.53
CA TRP A 24 -13.75 -22.46 -2.05
C TRP A 24 -12.50 -23.35 -2.13
N VAL A 25 -12.62 -24.63 -1.79
CA VAL A 25 -11.52 -25.60 -1.90
C VAL A 25 -11.09 -25.77 -3.37
N CYS A 26 -12.04 -25.94 -4.28
CA CYS A 26 -11.75 -26.00 -5.72
C CYS A 26 -11.05 -24.73 -6.22
N PHE A 27 -11.58 -23.55 -5.87
CA PHE A 27 -10.95 -22.27 -6.19
C PHE A 27 -9.50 -22.19 -5.70
N ARG A 28 -9.23 -22.59 -4.45
CA ARG A 28 -7.88 -22.59 -3.88
C ARG A 28 -6.94 -23.55 -4.58
N LEU A 29 -7.41 -24.73 -4.97
CA LEU A 29 -6.63 -25.71 -5.73
C LEU A 29 -6.28 -25.16 -7.11
N VAL A 30 -7.26 -24.64 -7.84
CA VAL A 30 -7.04 -24.00 -9.15
C VAL A 30 -6.07 -22.83 -9.04
N HIS A 31 -6.23 -21.97 -8.03
CA HIS A 31 -5.33 -20.86 -7.77
C HIS A 31 -3.89 -21.32 -7.53
N ALA A 32 -3.69 -22.32 -6.66
CA ALA A 32 -2.37 -22.87 -6.37
C ALA A 32 -1.72 -23.50 -7.62
N LEU A 33 -2.48 -24.22 -8.44
CA LEU A 33 -2.02 -24.78 -9.71
C LEU A 33 -1.62 -23.66 -10.70
N ARG A 34 -2.46 -22.63 -10.86
CA ARG A 34 -2.17 -21.46 -11.72
C ARG A 34 -0.93 -20.72 -11.26
N ALA A 35 -0.73 -20.54 -9.96
CA ALA A 35 0.47 -19.92 -9.41
C ALA A 35 1.73 -20.76 -9.72
N ARG A 36 1.67 -22.08 -9.46
CA ARG A 36 2.81 -22.98 -9.66
C ARG A 36 3.18 -23.16 -11.14
N ALA A 37 2.19 -23.21 -12.02
CA ALA A 37 2.39 -23.28 -13.47
C ALA A 37 2.75 -21.93 -14.13
N GLY A 38 2.96 -20.88 -13.33
CA GLY A 38 3.30 -19.54 -13.83
C GLY A 38 2.18 -18.87 -14.63
N GLY A 39 0.94 -19.34 -14.51
CA GLY A 39 -0.22 -18.74 -15.17
C GLY A 39 -0.48 -17.31 -14.69
N LEU A 40 -0.27 -17.03 -13.40
CA LEU A 40 -0.38 -15.67 -12.86
C LEU A 40 0.66 -14.72 -13.49
N ARG A 41 1.93 -15.13 -13.56
CA ARG A 41 3.00 -14.34 -14.18
C ARG A 41 2.77 -14.09 -15.67
N ARG A 42 2.23 -15.07 -16.39
CA ARG A 42 1.91 -14.92 -17.82
C ARG A 42 0.73 -13.98 -18.06
N GLY A 43 -0.28 -14.02 -17.18
CA GLY A 43 -1.45 -13.16 -17.29
C GLY A 43 -1.25 -11.74 -16.75
N MET A 44 -0.28 -11.55 -15.84
CA MET A 44 0.03 -10.29 -15.19
C MET A 44 1.55 -10.08 -15.17
N PRO A 45 2.19 -9.89 -16.34
CA PRO A 45 3.63 -9.64 -16.39
C PRO A 45 3.97 -8.37 -15.60
N ALA A 46 5.07 -8.42 -14.85
CA ALA A 46 5.64 -7.21 -14.27
C ALA A 46 6.14 -6.31 -15.42
N GLN A 47 5.84 -5.02 -15.34
CA GLN A 47 6.17 -4.03 -16.35
C GLN A 47 6.71 -2.78 -15.67
N GLU A 48 7.56 -2.07 -16.40
CA GLU A 48 8.06 -0.78 -15.95
C GLU A 48 6.94 0.27 -15.97
N TRP A 49 6.98 1.23 -15.05
CA TRP A 49 6.01 2.32 -15.01
C TRP A 49 5.99 3.15 -16.30
N ARG A 50 7.12 3.23 -17.00
CA ARG A 50 7.26 3.96 -18.29
C ARG A 50 6.55 3.26 -19.45
N GLU A 51 6.29 1.97 -19.32
CA GLU A 51 5.64 1.15 -20.35
C GLU A 51 4.12 1.08 -20.17
N GLN A 52 3.59 1.66 -19.07
CA GLN A 52 2.17 1.65 -18.78
C GLN A 52 1.39 2.46 -19.83
N PRO A 53 0.36 1.87 -20.48
CA PRO A 53 -0.38 2.52 -21.55
C PRO A 53 -1.41 3.50 -20.99
N LEU A 54 -0.96 4.60 -20.38
CA LEU A 54 -1.84 5.61 -19.74
C LEU A 54 -3.00 6.06 -20.66
N LYS A 55 -2.73 6.23 -21.96
CA LYS A 55 -3.74 6.56 -22.98
C LYS A 55 -4.94 5.60 -23.01
N GLY A 56 -4.70 4.31 -22.77
CA GLY A 56 -5.75 3.29 -22.74
C GLY A 56 -6.41 3.12 -21.37
N LEU A 57 -5.82 3.68 -20.30
CA LEU A 57 -6.36 3.63 -18.94
C LEU A 57 -7.29 4.82 -18.65
N LEU A 58 -7.12 5.93 -19.38
CA LEU A 58 -7.90 7.14 -19.20
C LEU A 58 -9.14 7.14 -20.12
N LYS A 59 -10.22 7.75 -19.64
CA LYS A 59 -11.44 7.97 -20.45
C LYS A 59 -11.17 8.91 -21.62
N ASP A 60 -10.32 9.92 -21.40
CA ASP A 60 -9.83 10.83 -22.42
C ASP A 60 -8.33 10.58 -22.65
N PRO A 61 -7.92 10.03 -23.81
CA PRO A 61 -6.53 9.78 -24.12
C PRO A 61 -5.65 11.03 -24.19
N ALA A 62 -6.21 12.23 -24.45
CA ALA A 62 -5.46 13.47 -24.48
C ALA A 62 -4.90 13.84 -23.09
N LEU A 63 -5.56 13.38 -22.03
CA LEU A 63 -5.13 13.57 -20.65
C LEU A 63 -3.97 12.66 -20.23
N ALA A 64 -3.45 11.81 -21.12
CA ALA A 64 -2.26 11.01 -20.83
C ALA A 64 -0.98 11.87 -20.80
N GLU A 65 -1.01 13.06 -21.39
CA GLU A 65 0.13 13.98 -21.36
C GLU A 65 0.18 14.74 -20.01
N PRO A 66 1.32 14.75 -19.30
CA PRO A 66 1.40 15.31 -17.95
C PRO A 66 0.93 16.77 -17.83
N ARG A 67 1.28 17.61 -18.81
CA ARG A 67 0.88 19.04 -18.82
C ARG A 67 -0.61 19.20 -19.08
N ALA A 68 -1.15 18.46 -20.05
CA ALA A 68 -2.58 18.48 -20.35
C ALA A 68 -3.41 18.01 -19.14
N TYR A 69 -2.95 16.97 -18.43
CA TYR A 69 -3.60 16.52 -17.21
C TYR A 69 -3.56 17.58 -16.10
N LEU A 70 -2.41 18.23 -15.90
CA LEU A 70 -2.26 19.29 -14.90
C LEU A 70 -3.22 20.46 -15.19
N ASP A 71 -3.24 20.96 -16.42
CA ASP A 71 -4.11 22.06 -16.84
C ASP A 71 -5.59 21.68 -16.69
N TYR A 72 -5.96 20.46 -17.10
CA TYR A 72 -7.30 19.92 -16.90
C TYR A 72 -7.70 19.92 -15.43
N ARG A 73 -6.81 19.46 -14.53
CA ARG A 73 -7.06 19.45 -13.08
C ARG A 73 -7.17 20.85 -12.51
N HIS A 74 -6.38 21.82 -12.96
CA HIS A 74 -6.54 23.21 -12.52
C HIS A 74 -7.87 23.82 -12.93
N ALA A 75 -8.34 23.54 -14.15
CA ALA A 75 -9.59 24.08 -14.67
C ALA A 75 -10.86 23.36 -14.14
N HIS A 76 -10.76 22.08 -13.78
CA HIS A 76 -11.93 21.23 -13.46
C HIS A 76 -11.86 20.58 -12.07
N ALA A 77 -10.90 20.95 -11.22
CA ALA A 77 -10.85 20.43 -9.86
C ALA A 77 -12.17 20.75 -9.13
N PRO A 78 -12.81 19.77 -8.47
CA PRO A 78 -13.94 20.06 -7.61
C PRO A 78 -13.47 21.01 -6.50
N VAL A 79 -14.40 21.84 -6.01
CA VAL A 79 -14.16 22.66 -4.83
C VAL A 79 -13.75 21.72 -3.70
N PHE A 80 -12.51 21.87 -3.23
CA PHE A 80 -12.04 21.10 -2.10
C PHE A 80 -12.78 21.59 -0.85
N PHE A 81 -13.07 20.70 0.09
CA PHE A 81 -13.86 21.02 1.31
C PHE A 81 -13.25 22.12 2.19
N PHE A 82 -12.02 22.59 1.87
CA PHE A 82 -11.29 23.57 2.64
C PHE A 82 -10.69 24.64 1.73
N GLU A 83 -10.93 25.90 2.08
CA GLU A 83 -10.22 27.04 1.53
C GLU A 83 -8.94 27.30 2.34
N PRO A 84 -7.73 27.26 1.72
CA PRO A 84 -6.48 27.56 2.41
C PRO A 84 -6.49 28.93 3.11
N ALA A 85 -7.13 29.93 2.51
CA ALA A 85 -7.26 31.28 3.07
C ALA A 85 -7.99 31.30 4.43
N ARG A 86 -8.95 30.39 4.63
CA ARG A 86 -9.74 30.27 5.86
C ARG A 86 -9.12 29.35 6.90
N ARG A 87 -7.80 29.14 6.88
CA ARG A 87 -7.10 28.25 7.83
C ARG A 87 -7.31 28.66 9.29
N ARG A 88 -7.18 29.95 9.57
CA ARG A 88 -7.26 30.50 10.92
C ARG A 88 -8.64 30.34 11.54
N ASP A 89 -9.70 30.37 10.74
CA ASP A 89 -11.09 30.20 11.19
C ASP A 89 -11.33 28.86 11.92
N TYR A 90 -10.52 27.83 11.62
CA TYR A 90 -10.71 26.49 12.16
C TYR A 90 -9.62 26.02 13.12
N SER A 91 -8.59 26.83 13.40
CA SER A 91 -7.45 26.38 14.20
C SER A 91 -7.83 26.00 15.64
N SER A 92 -8.80 26.71 16.23
CA SER A 92 -9.28 26.42 17.59
C SER A 92 -9.94 25.04 17.71
N PHE A 93 -10.61 24.56 16.66
CA PHE A 93 -11.22 23.23 16.66
C PHE A 93 -10.18 22.11 16.73
N PHE A 94 -8.94 22.36 16.30
CA PHE A 94 -7.89 21.34 16.25
C PHE A 94 -6.89 21.39 17.41
N ALA A 95 -6.99 22.40 18.29
CA ALA A 95 -6.00 22.66 19.34
C ALA A 95 -5.71 21.44 20.24
N GLN A 96 -6.73 20.63 20.55
CA GLN A 96 -6.54 19.41 21.35
C GLN A 96 -5.64 18.39 20.64
N TRP A 97 -5.90 18.11 19.36
CA TRP A 97 -5.12 17.13 18.59
C TRP A 97 -3.73 17.63 18.22
N ASP A 98 -3.56 18.94 18.09
CA ASP A 98 -2.27 19.53 17.73
C ASP A 98 -1.29 19.58 18.92
N ALA A 99 -1.80 19.52 20.17
CA ALA A 99 -0.98 19.46 21.38
C ALA A 99 -0.40 18.07 21.69
N GLU A 100 -0.89 17.01 21.02
CA GLU A 100 -0.41 15.65 21.24
C GLU A 100 0.91 15.38 20.49
N ALA A 101 1.75 14.51 21.05
CA ALA A 101 3.03 14.11 20.43
C ALA A 101 2.85 13.40 19.06
N GLY A 102 1.64 12.97 18.73
CA GLY A 102 1.25 12.38 17.44
C GLY A 102 0.55 13.34 16.50
N SER A 103 0.71 14.66 16.68
CA SER A 103 0.06 15.64 15.80
C SER A 103 0.47 15.45 14.33
N PRO A 104 -0.39 15.81 13.36
CA PRO A 104 -0.06 15.67 11.94
C PRO A 104 1.25 16.37 11.54
N VAL A 105 1.55 17.51 12.16
CA VAL A 105 2.80 18.26 11.91
C VAL A 105 4.02 17.47 12.40
N ALA A 106 3.94 16.87 13.60
CA ALA A 106 5.02 16.04 14.11
C ALA A 106 5.24 14.77 13.25
N LEU A 107 4.16 14.15 12.77
CA LEU A 107 4.23 13.00 11.87
C LEU A 107 4.84 13.37 10.52
N ALA A 108 4.49 14.53 9.96
CA ALA A 108 5.10 15.05 8.72
C ALA A 108 6.61 15.31 8.88
N GLU A 109 7.05 15.91 9.98
CA GLU A 109 8.48 16.10 10.25
C GLU A 109 9.23 14.77 10.47
N SER A 110 8.59 13.81 11.13
CA SER A 110 9.14 12.44 11.29
C SER A 110 9.34 11.77 9.93
N LEU A 111 8.37 11.90 9.02
CA LEU A 111 8.47 11.39 7.65
C LEU A 111 9.65 12.00 6.89
N ARG A 112 9.85 13.31 7.02
CA ARG A 112 10.99 14.01 6.40
C ARG A 112 12.35 13.52 6.94
N GLN A 113 12.37 13.01 8.16
CA GLN A 113 13.54 12.35 8.77
C GLN A 113 13.69 10.88 8.36
N GLY A 114 12.84 10.39 7.45
CA GLY A 114 12.87 9.01 6.97
C GLY A 114 12.17 8.01 7.87
N LYS A 115 11.22 8.45 8.71
CA LYS A 115 10.48 7.59 9.63
C LYS A 115 9.00 7.55 9.29
N LEU A 116 8.42 6.36 9.27
CA LEU A 116 6.99 6.19 8.98
C LEU A 116 6.29 5.46 10.12
N ARG A 117 5.07 5.88 10.45
CA ARG A 117 4.23 5.26 11.47
C ARG A 117 3.50 4.05 10.89
N TYR A 118 4.01 2.86 11.15
CA TYR A 118 3.43 1.59 10.72
C TYR A 118 2.20 1.24 11.57
N PHE A 119 1.13 0.82 10.90
CA PHE A 119 -0.11 0.36 11.52
C PHE A 119 -0.68 1.36 12.54
N ALA A 120 -0.47 2.66 12.29
CA ALA A 120 -0.83 3.76 13.17
C ALA A 120 -0.22 3.71 14.60
N ARG A 121 0.79 2.85 14.86
CA ARG A 121 1.27 2.59 16.23
C ARG A 121 2.77 2.64 16.42
N VAL A 122 3.55 2.09 15.49
CA VAL A 122 5.01 1.89 15.68
C VAL A 122 5.78 2.65 14.61
N ASP A 123 6.84 3.36 14.99
CA ASP A 123 7.71 4.04 14.03
C ASP A 123 8.74 3.08 13.45
N GLY A 124 8.91 3.11 12.13
CA GLY A 124 9.93 2.37 11.38
C GLY A 124 10.84 3.31 10.60
N GLU A 125 12.15 3.06 10.66
CA GLU A 125 13.17 3.77 9.88
C GLU A 125 13.15 3.26 8.43
N VAL A 126 12.57 4.05 7.52
CA VAL A 126 12.36 3.66 6.12
C VAL A 126 13.27 4.42 5.14
N GLY A 127 13.89 5.52 5.58
CA GLY A 127 14.67 6.42 4.73
C GLY A 127 13.80 7.41 3.93
N PHE A 128 14.46 8.28 3.16
CA PHE A 128 13.79 9.26 2.32
C PHE A 128 14.53 9.41 0.98
N PRO A 129 14.04 8.83 -0.14
CA PRO A 129 12.77 8.10 -0.27
C PRO A 129 12.75 6.77 0.49
N PRO A 130 11.56 6.23 0.84
CA PRO A 130 11.44 4.94 1.51
C PRO A 130 12.06 3.78 0.72
N ASP A 131 12.73 2.83 1.39
CA ASP A 131 13.07 1.53 0.77
C ASP A 131 11.80 0.67 0.65
N TRP A 132 11.16 0.74 -0.52
CA TRP A 132 9.89 0.05 -0.82
C TRP A 132 9.96 -1.48 -0.73
N HIS A 133 11.16 -2.06 -0.66
CA HIS A 133 11.37 -3.51 -0.56
C HIS A 133 11.93 -3.93 0.81
N GLY A 134 12.25 -2.97 1.68
CA GLY A 134 12.86 -3.21 2.98
C GLY A 134 11.82 -3.41 4.08
N ASN A 135 12.09 -4.36 4.98
CA ASN A 135 11.42 -4.43 6.27
C ASN A 135 12.24 -3.62 7.29
N PRO A 136 11.73 -2.48 7.80
CA PRO A 136 12.49 -1.62 8.70
C PRO A 136 12.74 -2.23 10.09
N PHE A 137 11.99 -3.28 10.46
CA PHE A 137 12.10 -3.91 11.79
C PHE A 137 13.06 -5.11 11.80
N SER A 138 13.26 -5.77 10.66
CA SER A 138 14.17 -6.91 10.56
C SER A 138 15.42 -6.64 9.70
N GLY A 139 15.42 -5.55 8.92
CA GLY A 139 16.47 -5.25 7.94
C GLY A 139 16.46 -6.16 6.71
N VAL A 140 15.55 -7.14 6.64
CA VAL A 140 15.43 -8.07 5.50
C VAL A 140 14.78 -7.33 4.34
N ARG A 141 15.29 -7.56 3.12
CA ARG A 141 14.75 -6.98 1.88
C ARG A 141 14.10 -8.07 1.03
N ALA A 142 12.93 -7.78 0.47
CA ALA A 142 12.30 -8.61 -0.54
C ALA A 142 12.98 -8.44 -1.91
N PRO A 143 13.01 -9.49 -2.76
CA PRO A 143 13.62 -9.43 -4.08
C PRO A 143 12.84 -8.49 -5.01
N VAL A 144 13.57 -7.74 -5.82
CA VAL A 144 13.03 -6.72 -6.76
C VAL A 144 12.73 -7.30 -8.14
N ASP A 145 13.40 -8.40 -8.49
CA ASP A 145 13.40 -9.04 -9.80
C ASP A 145 12.44 -10.24 -9.89
N LEU A 146 11.81 -10.61 -8.77
CA LEU A 146 10.82 -11.68 -8.73
C LEU A 146 9.40 -11.16 -8.91
N HIS A 147 8.63 -11.85 -9.76
CA HIS A 147 7.19 -11.64 -9.83
C HIS A 147 6.54 -11.89 -8.46
N TRP A 148 5.65 -11.00 -8.02
CA TRP A 148 5.01 -11.03 -6.70
C TRP A 148 4.43 -12.40 -6.32
N SER A 149 3.91 -13.17 -7.29
CA SER A 149 3.35 -14.52 -7.03
C SER A 149 4.40 -15.57 -6.65
N ARG A 150 5.70 -15.22 -6.67
CA ARG A 150 6.83 -16.06 -6.25
C ARG A 150 7.39 -15.65 -4.89
N ILE A 151 6.94 -14.51 -4.37
CA ILE A 151 7.33 -14.00 -3.06
C ILE A 151 6.33 -14.58 -2.07
N GLY A 152 6.83 -15.32 -1.08
CA GLY A 152 5.97 -15.88 -0.04
C GLY A 152 5.60 -14.80 1.00
N ASP A 153 4.37 -14.86 1.50
CA ASP A 153 3.81 -13.89 2.47
C ASP A 153 4.67 -13.70 3.74
N PHE A 154 5.48 -14.71 4.10
CA PHE A 154 6.37 -14.70 5.26
C PHE A 154 7.84 -14.93 4.91
N GLY A 155 8.20 -14.94 3.63
CA GLY A 155 9.55 -15.29 3.16
C GLY A 155 10.63 -14.26 3.55
N PHE A 156 10.23 -13.02 3.79
CA PHE A 156 11.10 -11.88 4.10
C PHE A 156 10.59 -11.11 5.35
N GLY A 157 10.00 -11.85 6.29
CA GLY A 157 9.11 -11.30 7.32
C GLY A 157 7.66 -11.23 6.84
N ASP A 158 6.73 -10.77 7.68
CA ASP A 158 5.33 -10.55 7.26
C ASP A 158 5.30 -9.48 6.17
N ILE A 159 4.85 -9.87 4.97
CA ILE A 159 4.77 -9.01 3.79
C ILE A 159 3.97 -7.73 4.03
N LYS A 160 3.03 -7.75 5.00
CA LYS A 160 2.25 -6.56 5.36
C LYS A 160 3.13 -5.42 5.87
N VAL A 161 4.28 -5.73 6.47
CA VAL A 161 5.26 -4.71 6.86
C VAL A 161 5.78 -4.01 5.60
N ILE A 162 6.32 -4.77 4.64
CA ILE A 162 6.85 -4.20 3.39
C ILE A 162 5.77 -3.44 2.61
N TRP A 163 4.51 -3.90 2.65
CA TRP A 163 3.40 -3.24 1.98
C TRP A 163 2.83 -2.02 2.70
N GLU A 164 3.16 -1.80 3.97
CA GLU A 164 2.53 -0.73 4.76
C GLU A 164 2.77 0.68 4.18
N PRO A 165 3.99 1.05 3.72
CA PRO A 165 4.20 2.34 3.05
C PRO A 165 3.35 2.50 1.78
N ASN A 166 3.08 1.41 1.05
CA ASN A 166 2.28 1.42 -0.18
C ASN A 166 0.78 1.65 0.07
N ARG A 167 0.34 1.70 1.33
CA ARG A 167 -1.02 2.13 1.69
C ARG A 167 -1.16 3.65 1.72
N PHE A 168 -0.06 4.41 1.60
CA PHE A 168 -0.04 5.86 1.61
C PHE A 168 -0.70 6.50 2.84
N GLY A 169 -0.66 5.84 4.00
CA GLY A 169 -1.22 6.38 5.25
C GLY A 169 -0.64 7.75 5.60
N PHE A 170 0.67 7.92 5.38
CA PHE A 170 1.40 9.17 5.60
C PHE A 170 0.90 10.35 4.74
N ALA A 171 0.24 10.10 3.61
CA ALA A 171 -0.31 11.17 2.77
C ALA A 171 -1.39 11.97 3.51
N TYR A 172 -2.16 11.31 4.37
CA TYR A 172 -3.15 11.99 5.22
C TYR A 172 -2.49 12.89 6.26
N ASP A 173 -1.36 12.46 6.84
CA ASP A 173 -0.60 13.25 7.80
C ASP A 173 -0.04 14.51 7.14
N LEU A 174 0.53 14.37 5.94
CA LEU A 174 1.04 15.50 5.13
C LEU A 174 -0.07 16.50 4.80
N VAL A 175 -1.21 16.06 4.26
CA VAL A 175 -2.32 16.96 3.92
C VAL A 175 -2.87 17.66 5.16
N ARG A 176 -2.94 16.96 6.30
CA ARG A 176 -3.39 17.54 7.57
C ARG A 176 -2.38 18.54 8.11
N ALA A 177 -1.08 18.25 8.02
CA ALA A 177 0.00 19.17 8.39
C ALA A 177 -0.03 20.41 7.51
N TYR A 178 -0.09 20.26 6.19
CA TYR A 178 -0.26 21.35 5.22
C TYR A 178 -1.49 22.22 5.56
N ARG A 179 -2.60 21.60 5.93
CA ARG A 179 -3.79 22.35 6.36
C ARG A 179 -3.51 23.19 7.61
N ARG A 180 -2.65 22.77 8.53
CA ARG A 180 -2.32 23.50 9.77
C ARG A 180 -1.25 24.57 9.58
N THR A 181 -0.29 24.34 8.70
CA THR A 181 0.88 25.22 8.53
C THR A 181 0.81 26.07 7.26
N GLY A 182 0.36 25.48 6.16
CA GLY A 182 0.50 26.04 4.81
C GLY A 182 1.90 25.98 4.25
N ASP A 183 2.75 25.11 4.82
CA ASP A 183 4.09 24.85 4.33
C ASP A 183 4.01 23.98 3.08
N GLU A 184 4.49 24.49 1.94
CA GLU A 184 4.44 23.80 0.64
C GLU A 184 5.47 22.66 0.50
N ARG A 185 6.34 22.46 1.50
CA ARG A 185 7.36 21.41 1.54
C ARG A 185 6.78 20.07 1.98
#